data_AF-A0A8C9JEX2-F1
#
_entry.id   AF-A0A8C9JEX2-F1
#
_cell.length_a   1.000
_cell.length_b   1.000
_cell.length_c   1.000
_cell.angle_alpha   90.00
_cell.angle_beta   90.00
_cell.angle_gamma   90.00
#
_symmetry.space_group_name_H-M   'P 1'
#
loop_
_entity.id
_entity.type
_entity.pdbx_description
1 polymer ?
#
loop_
_entity_poly.entity_id
_entity_poly.type
_entity_poly.pdbx_seq_one_letter_code
_entity_poly.pdbx_strand_id
1 'polypeptide(L)'
;MSHRTEDIGQLPTSYRHNRPLLSGVSHAEARQPGKSPHFSVNWVVGNTDVEVIDGITGRRSCGGSSRLCKHVFSARWARLYGKLSTRIPSHGDTPSVYCEAKRGACTYQSVKQQLFKAFQKAGLGTWVRKPPEQDQFLLTL
;
A
#
# COMPACT_ATOMS: atom_id res chain seq x y z
N MET A 1 -13.37 -22.03 -3.72
CA MET A 1 -12.78 -20.67 -3.69
C MET A 1 -13.07 -20.04 -2.33
N SER A 2 -12.23 -19.12 -1.83
CA SER A 2 -12.42 -18.59 -0.47
C SER A 2 -13.43 -17.43 -0.49
N HIS A 3 -14.67 -17.72 -0.10
CA HIS A 3 -15.81 -16.78 -0.05
C HIS A 3 -15.83 -15.94 1.25
N ARG A 4 -14.67 -15.75 1.89
CA ARG A 4 -14.56 -15.25 3.28
C ARG A 4 -15.06 -13.81 3.49
N THR A 5 -15.20 -13.02 2.42
CA THR A 5 -15.59 -11.60 2.49
C THR A 5 -16.67 -11.21 1.48
N GLU A 6 -17.56 -12.14 1.13
CA GLU A 6 -18.64 -11.84 0.16
C GLU A 6 -19.65 -10.81 0.68
N ASP A 7 -19.84 -10.73 2.00
CA ASP A 7 -20.75 -9.76 2.65
C ASP A 7 -20.02 -8.45 3.00
N ILE A 8 -19.39 -7.81 2.00
CA ILE A 8 -18.77 -6.48 2.14
C ILE A 8 -19.79 -5.33 1.99
N GLY A 9 -21.02 -5.67 1.60
CA GLY A 9 -22.09 -4.70 1.33
C GLY A 9 -21.92 -3.96 0.00
N GLN A 10 -22.68 -2.87 -0.17
CA GLN A 10 -22.62 -2.04 -1.37
C GLN A 10 -21.33 -1.21 -1.40
N LEU A 11 -20.55 -1.36 -2.48
CA LEU A 11 -19.34 -0.60 -2.73
C LEU A 11 -19.64 0.57 -3.68
N PRO A 12 -18.93 1.71 -3.57
CA PRO A 12 -19.02 2.79 -4.55
C PRO A 12 -18.66 2.30 -5.96
N THR A 13 -19.19 2.93 -7.01
CA THR A 13 -19.07 2.48 -8.41
C THR A 13 -17.64 2.21 -8.88
N SER A 14 -16.65 2.93 -8.36
CA SER A 14 -15.23 2.75 -8.70
C SER A 14 -14.55 1.60 -7.95
N TYR A 15 -15.24 0.92 -7.04
CA TYR A 15 -14.73 -0.18 -6.22
C TYR A 15 -15.57 -1.43 -6.45
N ARG A 16 -14.92 -2.59 -6.37
CA ARG A 16 -15.58 -3.88 -6.48
C ARG A 16 -14.86 -4.93 -5.65
N HIS A 17 -15.59 -5.98 -5.29
CA HIS A 17 -14.98 -7.23 -4.84
C HIS A 17 -14.33 -7.90 -6.06
N ASN A 18 -13.03 -7.69 -6.23
CA ASN A 18 -12.32 -8.18 -7.40
C ASN A 18 -12.18 -9.71 -7.33
N ARG A 19 -12.70 -10.41 -8.35
CA ARG A 19 -12.54 -11.85 -8.54
C ARG A 19 -11.54 -12.09 -9.68
N PRO A 20 -10.22 -12.08 -9.41
CA PRO A 20 -9.23 -12.32 -10.44
C PRO A 20 -9.28 -13.77 -10.94
N LEU A 21 -8.74 -14.02 -12.12
CA LEU A 21 -8.46 -15.37 -12.58
C LEU A 21 -7.46 -16.03 -11.64
N LEU A 22 -7.82 -17.17 -11.07
CA LEU A 22 -6.94 -17.99 -10.25
C LEU A 22 -6.58 -19.24 -11.05
N SER A 23 -5.29 -19.39 -11.36
CA SER A 23 -4.78 -20.55 -12.09
C SER A 23 -3.47 -21.03 -11.49
N GLY A 24 -3.27 -22.35 -11.52
CA GLY A 24 -1.94 -22.94 -11.36
C GLY A 24 -1.09 -22.70 -12.61
N VAL A 25 0.18 -23.07 -12.50
CA VAL A 25 1.13 -23.13 -13.62
C VAL A 25 1.35 -24.59 -14.02
N SER A 26 1.74 -24.85 -15.28
CA SER A 26 1.96 -26.22 -15.77
C SER A 26 3.08 -26.96 -15.04
N HIS A 27 4.09 -26.23 -14.56
CA HIS A 27 5.20 -26.77 -13.78
C HIS A 27 5.25 -26.09 -12.42
N ALA A 28 4.66 -26.72 -11.41
CA ALA A 28 4.65 -26.20 -10.05
C ALA A 28 6.00 -26.42 -9.37
N GLU A 29 6.47 -25.43 -8.62
CA GLU A 29 7.68 -25.55 -7.82
C GLU A 29 7.49 -26.53 -6.65
N ALA A 30 8.47 -27.39 -6.43
CA ALA A 30 8.50 -28.25 -5.25
C ALA A 30 8.88 -27.45 -4.00
N ARG A 31 8.30 -27.79 -2.86
CA ARG A 31 8.65 -27.20 -1.56
C ARG A 31 10.14 -27.40 -1.28
N GLN A 32 10.87 -26.29 -1.12
CA GLN A 32 12.27 -26.30 -0.70
C GLN A 32 12.36 -26.12 0.82
N PRO A 33 12.74 -27.16 1.60
CA PRO A 33 12.96 -27.00 3.04
C PRO A 33 14.24 -26.18 3.29
N GLY A 34 14.19 -25.23 4.22
CA GLY A 34 15.36 -24.41 4.57
C GLY A 34 14.98 -23.10 5.25
N LYS A 35 16.00 -22.32 5.63
CA LYS A 35 15.80 -20.95 6.11
C LYS A 35 15.55 -20.03 4.92
N SER A 36 14.54 -19.18 5.04
CA SER A 36 14.27 -18.12 4.07
C SER A 36 15.41 -17.10 4.05
N PRO A 37 15.78 -16.55 2.88
CA PRO A 37 16.78 -15.50 2.81
C PRO A 37 16.39 -14.27 3.63
N HIS A 38 17.38 -13.57 4.19
CA HIS A 38 17.18 -12.34 4.97
C HIS A 38 17.02 -11.09 4.11
N PHE A 39 16.85 -11.22 2.80
CA PHE A 39 16.73 -10.11 1.87
C PHE A 39 15.49 -10.23 0.99
N SER A 40 15.06 -9.09 0.46
CA SER A 40 13.99 -8.97 -0.53
C SER A 40 14.53 -8.23 -1.76
N VAL A 41 14.17 -8.71 -2.95
CA VAL A 41 14.56 -8.09 -4.22
C VAL A 41 13.33 -7.48 -4.87
N ASN A 42 13.44 -6.25 -5.36
CA ASN A 42 12.40 -5.61 -6.17
C ASN A 42 12.97 -4.99 -7.45
N TRP A 43 12.13 -4.94 -8.48
CA TRP A 43 12.43 -4.29 -9.75
C TRP A 43 11.17 -3.63 -10.29
N VAL A 44 11.34 -2.53 -11.02
CA VAL A 44 10.26 -1.78 -11.65
C VAL A 44 10.65 -1.56 -13.09
N VAL A 45 9.72 -1.78 -14.01
CA VAL A 45 9.96 -1.55 -15.45
C VAL A 45 10.49 -0.14 -15.70
N GLY A 46 11.54 -0.04 -16.51
CA GLY A 46 12.27 1.20 -16.77
C GLY A 46 13.44 1.49 -15.83
N ASN A 47 13.61 0.74 -14.73
CA ASN A 47 14.82 0.81 -13.92
C ASN A 47 15.91 -0.10 -14.49
N THR A 48 17.15 0.39 -14.49
CA THR A 48 18.34 -0.37 -14.92
C THR A 48 18.63 -1.55 -14.00
N ASP A 49 18.53 -1.32 -12.69
CA ASP A 49 18.98 -2.27 -11.68
C ASP A 49 17.87 -2.69 -10.70
N VAL A 50 18.03 -3.92 -10.20
CA VAL A 50 17.26 -4.45 -9.08
C VAL A 50 17.65 -3.73 -7.78
N GLU A 51 16.72 -3.60 -6.84
CA GLU A 51 17.02 -3.16 -5.48
C GLU A 51 16.96 -4.34 -4.52
N VAL A 52 18.02 -4.52 -3.74
CA VAL A 52 18.10 -5.49 -2.66
C VAL A 52 17.91 -4.77 -1.33
N ILE A 53 16.96 -5.27 -0.53
CA ILE A 53 16.54 -4.75 0.77
C ILE A 53 16.77 -5.80 1.83
N ASP A 54 17.31 -5.41 2.97
CA ASP A 54 17.38 -6.25 4.16
C ASP A 54 15.96 -6.41 4.75
N GLY A 55 15.52 -7.67 4.89
CA GLY A 55 14.16 -8.02 5.29
C GLY A 55 13.85 -7.75 6.77
N ILE A 56 14.85 -7.44 7.59
CA ILE A 56 14.70 -7.11 9.00
C ILE A 56 14.58 -5.60 9.17
N THR A 57 15.48 -4.84 8.53
CA THR A 57 15.56 -3.38 8.67
C THR A 57 14.65 -2.64 7.70
N GLY A 58 14.25 -3.27 6.59
CA GLY A 58 13.50 -2.64 5.52
C GLY A 58 14.30 -1.58 4.74
N ARG A 59 15.64 -1.61 4.83
CA ARG A 59 16.55 -0.67 4.18
C ARG A 59 17.44 -1.38 3.16
N ARG A 60 18.03 -0.61 2.26
CA ARG A 60 19.05 -1.12 1.33
C ARG A 60 20.28 -1.56 2.12
N SER A 61 21.02 -2.54 1.61
CA SER A 61 22.25 -3.02 2.26
C SER A 61 23.31 -1.92 2.47
N CYS A 62 23.28 -0.86 1.65
CA CYS A 62 24.12 0.34 1.82
C CYS A 62 23.57 1.36 2.84
N GLY A 63 22.55 1.01 3.63
CA GLY A 63 21.91 1.87 4.64
C GLY A 63 20.84 2.83 4.11
N GLY A 64 20.76 3.02 2.79
CA GLY A 64 19.78 3.91 2.15
C GLY A 64 18.32 3.45 2.26
N SER A 65 17.39 4.39 2.13
CA SER A 65 15.96 4.10 2.02
C SER A 65 15.64 3.35 0.72
N SER A 66 14.70 2.40 0.78
CA SER A 66 14.16 1.74 -0.42
C SER A 66 13.42 2.73 -1.33
N ARG A 67 13.50 2.52 -2.65
CA ARG A 67 12.65 3.19 -3.64
C ARG A 67 11.14 2.97 -3.41
N LEU A 68 10.78 1.94 -2.64
CA LEU A 68 9.42 1.56 -2.28
C LEU A 68 8.99 2.02 -0.88
N CYS A 69 9.82 2.78 -0.16
CA CYS A 69 9.45 3.23 1.18
C CYS A 69 8.38 4.35 1.12
N LYS A 70 7.69 4.56 2.25
CA LYS A 70 6.62 5.57 2.38
C LYS A 70 7.07 6.96 1.92
N HIS A 71 8.28 7.38 2.33
CA HIS A 71 8.84 8.69 1.98
C HIS A 71 9.06 8.86 0.47
N VAL A 72 9.59 7.85 -0.22
CA VAL A 72 9.83 7.94 -1.68
C VAL A 72 8.51 7.97 -2.44
N PHE A 73 7.53 7.16 -2.05
CA PHE A 73 6.20 7.20 -2.67
C PHE A 73 5.49 8.53 -2.40
N SER A 74 5.58 9.05 -1.18
CA SER A 74 4.93 10.30 -0.83
C SER A 74 5.54 11.51 -1.55
N ALA A 75 6.86 11.53 -1.73
CA ALA A 75 7.54 12.57 -2.51
C ALA A 75 7.13 12.51 -4.00
N ARG A 76 7.06 11.31 -4.59
CA ARG A 76 6.58 11.14 -5.97
C ARG A 76 5.12 11.58 -6.12
N TRP A 77 4.29 11.26 -5.15
CA TRP A 77 2.90 11.69 -5.10
C TRP A 77 2.78 13.21 -4.99
N ALA A 78 3.52 13.84 -4.08
CA ALA A 78 3.47 15.28 -3.85
C ALA A 78 3.89 16.06 -5.11
N ARG A 79 4.95 15.60 -5.80
CA ARG A 79 5.38 16.15 -7.09
C ARG A 79 4.30 16.01 -8.17
N LEU A 80 3.60 14.89 -8.22
CA LEU A 80 2.50 14.69 -9.18
C LEU A 80 1.31 15.58 -8.84
N TYR A 81 0.95 15.66 -7.57
CA TYR A 81 -0.13 16.49 -7.06
C TYR A 81 0.11 17.97 -7.41
N GLY A 82 1.33 18.49 -7.19
CA GLY A 82 1.69 19.86 -7.56
C GLY A 82 1.59 20.15 -9.07
N LYS A 83 1.80 19.14 -9.93
CA LYS A 83 1.64 19.29 -11.39
C LYS A 83 0.19 19.23 -11.86
N LEU A 84 -0.66 18.49 -11.15
CA LEU A 84 -2.05 18.26 -11.53
C LEU A 84 -3.02 19.23 -10.86
N SER A 85 -2.64 19.85 -9.74
CA SER A 85 -3.43 20.90 -9.11
C SER A 85 -3.48 22.12 -10.02
N THR A 86 -4.57 22.21 -10.80
CA THR A 86 -4.89 23.35 -11.67
C THR A 86 -5.47 24.54 -10.91
N ARG A 87 -5.75 24.38 -9.61
CA ARG A 87 -6.27 25.43 -8.73
C ARG A 87 -5.13 26.16 -8.06
N ILE A 88 -5.25 27.48 -7.93
CA ILE A 88 -4.45 28.28 -6.99
C ILE A 88 -4.68 27.64 -5.61
N PRO A 89 -3.65 27.09 -4.95
CA PRO A 89 -3.85 26.45 -3.65
C PRO A 89 -4.35 27.50 -2.66
N SER A 90 -5.52 27.28 -2.06
CA SER A 90 -5.89 28.05 -0.87
C SER A 90 -5.02 27.59 0.29
N HIS A 91 -4.77 28.48 1.26
CA HIS A 91 -4.12 28.09 2.51
C HIS A 91 -4.93 26.96 3.17
N GLY A 92 -4.36 25.77 3.24
CA GLY A 92 -4.98 24.57 3.84
C GLY A 92 -5.42 23.47 2.87
N ASP A 93 -5.38 23.70 1.54
CA ASP A 93 -5.81 22.70 0.55
C ASP A 93 -4.74 21.62 0.30
N THR A 94 -3.46 21.96 0.46
CA THR A 94 -2.36 21.03 0.21
C THR A 94 -1.99 20.30 1.50
N PRO A 95 -2.11 18.96 1.56
CA PRO A 95 -1.71 18.21 2.75
C PRO A 95 -0.20 18.39 2.98
N SER A 96 0.18 18.64 4.23
CA SER A 96 1.58 18.85 4.62
C SER A 96 2.17 17.58 5.26
N VAL A 97 1.31 16.73 5.83
CA VAL A 97 1.67 15.48 6.48
C VAL A 97 1.17 14.29 5.68
N TYR A 98 1.95 13.20 5.65
CA TYR A 98 1.60 11.99 4.91
C TYR A 98 0.24 11.38 5.31
N CYS A 99 -0.09 11.37 6.61
CA CYS A 99 -1.38 10.88 7.08
C CYS A 99 -2.57 11.74 6.59
N GLU A 100 -2.40 13.07 6.49
CA GLU A 100 -3.42 13.99 5.96
C GLU A 100 -3.67 13.70 4.48
N ALA A 101 -2.59 13.57 3.69
CA ALA A 101 -2.68 13.22 2.27
C ALA A 101 -3.47 11.93 2.05
N LYS A 102 -3.23 10.91 2.88
CA LYS A 102 -4.01 9.66 2.84
C LYS A 102 -5.47 9.83 3.25
N ARG A 103 -5.77 10.72 4.21
CA ARG A 103 -7.14 11.02 4.63
C ARG A 103 -7.93 11.76 3.57
N GLY A 104 -7.27 12.54 2.72
CA GLY A 104 -7.89 13.22 1.57
C GLY A 104 -8.55 12.27 0.57
N ALA A 105 -8.15 10.99 0.54
CA ALA A 105 -8.83 9.95 -0.25
C ALA A 105 -10.08 9.40 0.47
N CYS A 106 -11.10 10.24 0.68
CA CYS A 106 -12.29 9.93 1.47
C CYS A 106 -12.99 8.62 1.05
N THR A 107 -13.24 8.43 -0.24
CA THR A 107 -13.90 7.21 -0.77
C THR A 107 -13.10 5.95 -0.44
N TYR A 108 -11.77 6.00 -0.59
CA TYR A 108 -10.90 4.90 -0.22
C TYR A 108 -10.97 4.59 1.28
N GLN A 109 -10.95 5.62 2.13
CA GLN A 109 -11.05 5.42 3.58
C GLN A 109 -12.39 4.79 3.97
N SER A 110 -13.51 5.22 3.38
CA SER A 110 -14.83 4.64 3.61
C SER A 110 -14.88 3.15 3.21
N VAL A 111 -14.39 2.81 2.02
CA VAL A 111 -14.32 1.41 1.55
C VAL A 111 -13.41 0.56 2.45
N LYS A 112 -12.28 1.12 2.89
CA LYS A 112 -11.39 0.44 3.84
C LYS A 112 -12.09 0.13 5.16
N GLN A 113 -12.91 1.04 5.68
CA GLN A 113 -13.70 0.80 6.90
C GLN A 113 -14.80 -0.24 6.68
N GLN A 114 -15.45 -0.25 5.52
CA GLN A 114 -16.42 -1.31 5.17
C GLN A 114 -15.76 -2.69 5.15
N LEU A 115 -14.55 -2.80 4.57
CA LEU A 115 -13.79 -4.05 4.58
C LEU A 115 -13.48 -4.53 6.02
N PHE A 116 -13.08 -3.62 6.91
CA PHE A 116 -12.80 -3.99 8.31
C PHE A 116 -14.05 -4.47 9.03
N LYS A 117 -15.19 -3.80 8.81
CA LYS A 117 -16.48 -4.22 9.36
C LYS A 117 -16.92 -5.57 8.80
N ALA A 118 -16.67 -5.84 7.52
CA ALA A 118 -17.01 -7.11 6.88
C ALA A 118 -16.26 -8.29 7.52
N PHE A 119 -14.95 -8.13 7.80
CA PHE A 119 -14.20 -9.15 8.53
C PHE A 119 -14.77 -9.42 9.93
N GLN A 120 -15.11 -8.36 10.67
CA GLN A 120 -15.68 -8.49 12.00
C GLN A 120 -17.07 -9.17 11.95
N LYS A 121 -17.94 -8.75 11.02
CA LYS A 121 -19.28 -9.32 10.81
C LYS A 121 -19.21 -10.80 10.44
N ALA A 122 -18.22 -11.19 9.64
CA ALA A 122 -17.99 -12.57 9.24
C ALA A 122 -17.33 -13.43 10.34
N GLY A 123 -17.06 -12.89 11.53
CA GLY A 123 -16.39 -13.62 12.61
C GLY A 123 -14.89 -13.89 12.33
N LEU A 124 -14.26 -13.14 11.44
CA LEU A 124 -12.86 -13.32 11.02
C LEU A 124 -11.88 -12.44 11.81
N GLY A 125 -12.37 -11.76 12.85
CA GLY A 125 -11.57 -10.88 13.71
C GLY A 125 -11.43 -9.45 13.20
N THR A 126 -10.61 -8.68 13.92
CA THR A 126 -10.43 -7.23 13.69
C THR A 126 -9.11 -6.96 12.98
N TRP A 127 -9.15 -6.06 11.99
CA TRP A 127 -7.94 -5.65 11.28
C TRP A 127 -6.97 -4.86 12.19
N VAL A 128 -5.76 -5.39 12.38
CA VAL A 128 -4.71 -4.73 13.17
C VAL A 128 -4.05 -3.63 12.35
N ARG A 129 -3.97 -2.43 12.92
CA ARG A 129 -3.32 -1.26 12.29
C ARG A 129 -2.00 -0.96 12.99
N LYS A 130 -1.08 -0.36 12.24
CA LYS A 130 0.12 0.23 12.83
C LYS A 130 -0.25 1.49 13.62
N PRO A 131 0.57 1.87 14.62
CA PRO A 131 0.41 3.12 15.33
C PRO A 131 0.39 4.31 14.35
N PRO A 132 -0.50 5.31 14.55
CA PRO A 132 -0.67 6.43 13.62
C PRO A 132 0.60 7.27 13.44
N GLU A 133 1.49 7.28 14.44
CA GLU A 133 2.78 7.99 14.47
C GLU A 133 3.68 7.56 13.31
N GLN A 134 3.55 6.32 12.84
CA GLN A 134 4.31 5.81 11.69
C GLN A 134 4.01 6.57 10.38
N ASP A 135 2.81 7.17 10.27
CA ASP A 135 2.39 7.97 9.10
C ASP A 135 2.44 9.50 9.38
N GLN A 136 2.92 9.93 10.56
CA GLN A 136 3.04 11.35 10.96
C GLN A 136 4.42 11.92 10.60
N PHE A 137 4.70 12.04 9.30
CA PHE A 137 5.90 12.72 8.80
C PHE A 137 5.54 13.69 7.69
N LEU A 138 6.35 14.73 7.52
CA LEU A 138 6.15 15.77 6.52
C LEU A 138 6.33 15.21 5.11
N LEU A 139 5.50 15.68 4.18
CA LEU A 139 5.71 15.44 2.77
C LEU A 139 6.92 16.25 2.30
N THR A 140 7.92 15.55 1.77
CA THR A 140 9.02 16.19 1.05
C THR A 140 8.49 16.63 -0.31
N LEU A 141 8.33 17.95 -0.50
CA LEU A 141 7.93 18.58 -1.76
C LEU A 141 9.12 18.68 -2.73
#